data_AF-A0ABD6B0W3-F1
#
_entry.id   AF-A0ABD6B0W3-F1
#
_cell.length_a   1.000
_cell.length_b   1.000
_cell.length_c   1.000
_cell.angle_alpha   90.00
_cell.angle_beta   90.00
_cell.angle_gamma   90.00
#
_symmetry.space_group_name_H-M   'P 1'
#
loop_
_entity.id
_entity.type
_entity.pdbx_description
1 polymer ?
#
loop_
_entity_poly.entity_id
_entity_poly.type
_entity_poly.pdbx_seq_one_letter_code
_entity_poly.pdbx_strand_id
1 'polypeptide(L)' 'MSRDDTTVLADIDRTESDLETLVDELWTEGVVTDDDASEFSHRVEMIAAELRACVEYAGDGPLADDAN' A
#
# COMPACT_ATOMS: atom_id res chain seq x y z
N MET A 1 -11.57 -11.87 10.67
CA MET A 1 -10.72 -11.54 9.51
C MET A 1 -10.88 -12.65 8.49
N SER A 2 -11.40 -12.30 7.31
CA SER A 2 -11.51 -13.25 6.20
C SER A 2 -10.09 -13.63 5.76
N ARG A 3 -9.92 -14.86 5.27
CA ARG A 3 -8.63 -15.33 4.73
C ARG A 3 -8.17 -14.49 3.52
N ASP A 4 -9.11 -13.80 2.89
CA ASP A 4 -8.88 -12.86 1.79
C ASP A 4 -8.20 -11.57 2.26
N ASP A 5 -8.58 -11.00 3.41
CA ASP A 5 -8.05 -9.74 3.92
C ASP A 5 -6.54 -9.85 4.22
N THR A 6 -6.09 -10.98 4.77
CA THR A 6 -4.68 -11.25 5.02
C THR A 6 -3.86 -11.38 3.73
N THR A 7 -4.48 -11.86 2.65
CA THR A 7 -3.83 -11.98 1.34
C THR A 7 -3.69 -10.60 0.70
N VAL A 8 -4.73 -9.77 0.78
CA VAL A 8 -4.71 -8.39 0.27
C VAL A 8 -3.69 -7.53 1.02
N LEU A 9 -3.61 -7.62 2.36
CA LEU A 9 -2.60 -6.91 3.14
C LEU A 9 -1.17 -7.31 2.74
N ALA A 10 -0.92 -8.61 2.55
CA ALA A 10 0.38 -9.10 2.08
C ALA A 10 0.72 -8.63 0.67
N ASP A 11 -0.28 -8.47 -0.20
CA ASP A 11 -0.08 -7.92 -1.55
C ASP A 11 0.16 -6.41 -1.53
N ILE A 12 -0.47 -5.67 -0.62
CA ILE A 12 -0.17 -4.24 -0.39
C ILE A 12 1.28 -4.08 0.08
N ASP A 13 1.71 -4.84 1.10
CA ASP A 13 3.07 -4.77 1.63
C ASP A 13 4.12 -5.12 0.57
N ARG A 14 3.84 -6.14 -0.27
CA ARG A 14 4.73 -6.47 -1.40
C ARG A 14 4.80 -5.33 -2.41
N THR A 15 3.67 -4.76 -2.78
CA THR A 15 3.61 -3.68 -3.76
C THR A 15 4.30 -2.41 -3.26
N GLU A 16 4.16 -2.07 -1.98
CA GLU A 16 4.88 -0.97 -1.34
C GLU A 16 6.40 -1.18 -1.46
N SER A 17 6.88 -2.37 -1.10
CA SER A 17 8.32 -2.70 -1.17
C SER A 17 8.86 -2.73 -2.61
N ASP A 18 8.08 -3.22 -3.56
CA ASP A 18 8.44 -3.20 -4.99
C ASP A 18 8.54 -1.76 -5.52
N LEU A 19 7.62 -0.87 -5.11
CA LEU A 19 7.63 0.54 -5.51
C LEU A 19 8.78 1.31 -4.86
N GLU A 20 9.08 1.08 -3.58
CA GLU A 20 10.25 1.67 -2.91
C GLU A 20 11.55 1.25 -3.60
N THR A 21 11.66 -0.03 -3.97
CA THR A 21 12.81 -0.54 -4.73
C THR A 21 12.94 0.17 -6.08
N LEU A 22 11.84 0.34 -6.81
CA LEU A 22 11.84 1.08 -8.08
C LEU A 22 12.28 2.54 -7.91
N VAL A 23 11.85 3.22 -6.83
CA VAL A 23 12.27 4.60 -6.56
C VAL A 23 13.78 4.66 -6.31
N ASP A 24 14.33 3.74 -5.52
CA ASP A 24 15.77 3.65 -5.26
C ASP A 24 16.60 3.35 -6.51
N GLU A 25 16.09 2.47 -7.38
CA GLU A 25 16.70 2.17 -8.69
C GLU A 25 16.73 3.42 -9.59
N LEU A 26 15.59 4.10 -9.74
CA LEU A 26 15.50 5.32 -10.56
C LEU A 26 16.39 6.45 -10.03
N TRP A 27 16.51 6.57 -8.71
CA TRP A 27 17.40 7.53 -8.07
C TRP A 27 18.86 7.19 -8.32
N THR A 28 19.24 5.91 -8.13
CA THR A 28 20.60 5.41 -8.37
C THR A 28 21.02 5.56 -9.84
N GLU A 29 20.09 5.38 -10.77
CA GLU A 29 20.32 5.60 -12.20
C GLU A 29 20.38 7.09 -12.59
N GLY A 30 20.06 8.00 -11.66
CA GLY A 30 20.05 9.44 -11.89
C GLY A 30 18.88 9.91 -12.76
N VAL A 31 17.82 9.10 -12.87
CA VAL A 31 16.59 9.43 -13.60
C VAL A 31 15.76 10.45 -12.82
N VAL A 32 15.79 10.36 -11.50
CA VAL A 32 15.06 11.24 -10.57
C VAL A 32 16.03 11.88 -9.57
N THR A 33 15.69 13.05 -9.06
CA THR A 33 16.49 13.75 -8.06
C THR A 33 16.22 13.25 -6.63
N ASP A 34 17.03 13.68 -5.66
CA ASP A 34 16.78 13.41 -4.23
C ASP A 34 15.39 13.89 -3.79
N ASP A 35 14.96 15.07 -4.27
CA ASP A 35 13.65 15.65 -3.95
C ASP A 35 12.52 14.80 -4.56
N ASP A 36 12.68 14.36 -5.80
CA ASP A 36 11.71 13.49 -6.47
C ASP A 36 11.60 12.12 -5.77
N ALA A 37 12.73 11.52 -5.41
CA ALA A 37 12.76 10.23 -4.70
C ALA A 37 12.06 10.34 -3.33
N SER A 38 12.32 11.41 -2.58
CA SER A 38 11.64 11.71 -1.32
C SER A 38 10.13 11.89 -1.49
N GLU A 39 9.70 12.62 -2.53
CA GLU A 39 8.28 12.78 -2.84
C GLU A 39 7.63 11.44 -3.21
N PHE A 40 8.27 10.63 -4.06
CA PHE A 40 7.71 9.35 -4.49
C PHE A 40 7.60 8.36 -3.33
N SER A 41 8.63 8.22 -2.50
CA SER A 41 8.58 7.35 -1.31
C SER A 41 7.47 7.78 -0.35
N HIS A 42 7.30 9.09 -0.12
CA HIS A 42 6.20 9.58 0.72
C HIS A 42 4.82 9.26 0.12
N ARG A 43 4.66 9.37 -1.20
CA ARG A 43 3.39 9.04 -1.87
C ARG A 43 3.09 7.55 -1.83
N VAL A 44 4.11 6.70 -1.98
CA VAL A 44 3.97 5.23 -1.86
C VAL A 44 3.50 4.85 -0.46
N GLU A 45 4.13 5.40 0.59
CA GLU A 45 3.75 5.19 1.99
C GLU A 45 2.29 5.62 2.25
N MET A 46 1.90 6.81 1.78
CA MET A 46 0.55 7.34 1.95
C MET A 46 -0.50 6.46 1.28
N ILE A 47 -0.25 6.03 0.04
CA ILE A 47 -1.18 5.15 -0.70
C ILE A 47 -1.29 3.79 0.00
N ALA A 48 -0.18 3.20 0.43
CA ALA A 48 -0.19 1.92 1.13
C ALA A 48 -0.97 2.03 2.46
N ALA A 49 -0.80 3.11 3.21
CA ALA A 49 -1.57 3.38 4.43
C ALA A 49 -3.07 3.52 4.15
N GLU A 50 -3.47 4.26 3.11
CA GLU A 50 -4.87 4.41 2.70
C GLU A 50 -5.49 3.06 2.29
N LEU A 51 -4.75 2.23 1.55
CA LEU A 51 -5.20 0.90 1.13
C LEU A 51 -5.39 -0.03 2.33
N ARG A 52 -4.46 -0.04 3.29
CA ARG A 52 -4.60 -0.81 4.54
C ARG A 52 -5.84 -0.38 5.32
N ALA A 53 -6.06 0.93 5.46
CA ALA A 53 -7.26 1.47 6.12
C ALA A 53 -8.57 1.08 5.40
N CYS A 54 -8.56 1.02 4.06
CA CYS A 54 -9.71 0.55 3.29
C CYS A 54 -10.03 -0.93 3.55
N VAL A 55 -9.00 -1.78 3.65
CA VAL A 55 -9.17 -3.21 3.98
C VAL A 55 -9.72 -3.38 5.38
N GLU A 56 -9.19 -2.63 6.36
CA GLU A 56 -9.69 -2.65 7.74
C GLU A 56 -11.16 -2.20 7.82
N TYR A 57 -11.53 -1.11 7.13
CA TYR A 57 -12.90 -0.61 7.11
C TYR A 57 -13.87 -1.54 6.37
N ALA A 58 -13.42 -2.20 5.29
CA ALA A 58 -14.22 -3.20 4.59
C ALA A 58 -14.56 -4.42 5.45
N GLY A 59 -13.67 -4.78 6.40
CA GLY A 59 -13.91 -5.82 7.39
C GLY A 59 -14.90 -5.42 8.51
N ASP A 60 -15.12 -4.11 8.72
CA ASP A 60 -15.91 -3.53 9.83
C ASP A 60 -17.23 -2.89 9.35
N GLY A 61 -17.60 -3.09 8.08
CA GLY A 61 -18.79 -2.51 7.46
C GLY A 61 -20.11 -3.19 7.87
N PRO A 62 -21.26 -2.46 7.86
CA PRO A 62 -22.57 -2.90 8.35
C PRO A 62 -23.22 -4.07 7.57
N LEU A 63 -22.53 -4.66 6.58
CA LEU A 63 -23.03 -5.79 5.79
C LEU A 63 -22.75 -7.16 6.43
N ALA A 64 -22.06 -7.19 7.58
CA ALA A 64 -21.81 -8.44 8.32
C ALA A 64 -23.03 -8.94 9.15
N ASP A 65 -24.11 -8.16 9.25
CA ASP A 65 -25.21 -8.39 10.21
C ASP A 65 -26.59 -8.69 9.57
N ASP A 66 -26.66 -8.95 8.26
CA ASP A 66 -27.92 -9.28 7.56
C ASP A 66 -27.92 -10.72 6.98
N ALA A 67 -27.57 -11.70 7.81
CA ALA A 67 -27.76 -13.12 7.51
C ALA A 67 -28.30 -13.89 8.71
N ASN A 68 -29.53 -13.55 9.15
CA ASN A 68 -30.36 -14.44 9.96
C ASN A 68 -31.83 -14.40 9.53
#